data_AF-A6GBA5-F1
#
_entry.id   AF-A6GBA5-F1
#
_cell.length_a   1.000
_cell.length_b   1.000
_cell.length_c   1.000
_cell.angle_alpha   90.00
_cell.angle_beta   90.00
_cell.angle_gamma   90.00
#
_symmetry.space_group_name_H-M   'P 1'
#
loop_
_entity.id
_entity.type
_entity.pdbx_description
1 polymer ?
#
loop_
_entity_poly.entity_id
_entity_poly.type
_entity_poly.pdbx_seq_one_letter_code
_entity_poly.pdbx_strand_id
1 'polypeptide(L)'
;MLEQVAALKHDLGKYVAWTSANLEDAVWTGPVDDELVSALCADLLATRTHGESKEAAWEVWRSHRASLPEALEPELAAVEVAVGVLEDAGACLRRGDREALAAKRSAVREAQMTIRAQLRGLHRRLLRER
;
A
#
# COMPACT_ATOMS: atom_id res chain seq x y z
N MET A 1 -2.99 -17.29 11.68
CA MET A 1 -2.04 -16.28 11.19
C MET A 1 -1.70 -16.45 9.71
N LEU A 2 -1.25 -17.64 9.28
CA LEU A 2 -0.83 -17.89 7.89
C LEU A 2 -1.90 -17.49 6.86
N GLU A 3 -3.14 -17.91 7.07
CA GLU A 3 -4.28 -17.60 6.18
C GLU A 3 -4.58 -16.10 6.14
N GLN A 4 -4.57 -15.42 7.30
CA GLN A 4 -4.77 -13.97 7.39
C GLN A 4 -3.69 -13.21 6.62
N VAL A 5 -2.42 -13.59 6.77
CA VAL A 5 -1.31 -12.99 6.03
C VAL A 5 -1.40 -13.29 4.52
N ALA A 6 -1.85 -14.49 4.14
CA ALA A 6 -2.06 -14.83 2.75
C ALA A 6 -3.15 -13.96 2.10
N ALA A 7 -4.27 -13.76 2.80
CA ALA A 7 -5.36 -12.89 2.37
C ALA A 7 -4.91 -11.43 2.26
N LEU A 8 -4.21 -10.90 3.28
CA LEU A 8 -3.69 -9.54 3.25
C LEU A 8 -2.65 -9.33 2.12
N LYS A 9 -1.80 -10.31 1.85
CA LYS A 9 -0.88 -10.29 0.70
C LYS A 9 -1.63 -10.22 -0.62
N HIS A 10 -2.74 -10.96 -0.76
CA HIS A 10 -3.56 -10.96 -1.96
C HIS A 10 -4.31 -9.64 -2.15
N ASP A 11 -4.92 -9.12 -1.09
CA ASP A 11 -5.83 -7.97 -1.17
C ASP A 11 -5.13 -6.62 -1.11
N LEU A 12 -4.06 -6.51 -0.34
CA LEU A 12 -3.27 -5.28 -0.20
C LEU A 12 -1.95 -5.40 -0.97
N GLY A 13 -1.13 -6.40 -0.62
CA GLY A 13 0.24 -6.50 -1.16
C GLY A 13 0.30 -6.61 -2.68
N LYS A 14 -0.67 -7.27 -3.33
CA LYS A 14 -0.74 -7.39 -4.78
C LYS A 14 -1.04 -6.05 -5.47
N TYR A 15 -1.92 -5.24 -4.88
CA TYR A 15 -2.54 -4.11 -5.56
C TYR A 15 -2.01 -2.73 -5.15
N VAL A 16 -1.35 -2.63 -4.00
CA VAL A 16 -0.85 -1.36 -3.44
C VAL A 16 0.17 -0.63 -4.34
N ALA A 17 0.69 -1.29 -5.37
CA ALA A 17 1.57 -0.72 -6.38
C ALA A 17 1.39 -1.44 -7.73
N TRP A 18 0.14 -1.70 -8.13
CA TRP A 18 -0.16 -2.44 -9.35
C TRP A 18 0.17 -1.63 -10.60
N THR A 19 -0.28 -0.38 -10.63
CA THR A 19 -0.10 0.53 -11.78
C THR A 19 1.23 1.25 -11.67
N SER A 20 1.49 1.88 -10.53
CA SER A 20 2.64 2.76 -10.29
C SER A 20 4.00 2.05 -10.36
N ALA A 21 4.05 0.73 -10.10
CA ALA A 21 5.29 -0.04 -10.21
C ALA A 21 5.78 -0.26 -11.65
N ASN A 22 4.93 0.01 -12.66
CA ASN A 22 5.31 -0.10 -14.07
C ASN A 22 5.76 1.23 -14.68
N LEU A 23 5.69 2.33 -13.91
CA LEU A 23 6.15 3.64 -14.36
C LEU A 23 7.68 3.72 -14.34
N GLU A 24 8.23 4.53 -15.23
CA GLU A 24 9.67 4.78 -15.29
C GLU A 24 10.18 5.49 -14.03
N ASP A 25 11.45 5.30 -13.68
CA ASP A 25 12.03 5.95 -12.50
C ASP A 25 11.95 7.48 -12.53
N ALA A 26 11.90 8.07 -13.73
CA ALA A 26 11.83 9.51 -13.94
C ALA A 26 10.60 10.14 -13.25
N VAL A 27 9.42 9.49 -13.29
CA VAL A 27 8.17 10.06 -12.72
C VAL A 27 8.23 10.22 -11.19
N TRP A 28 9.11 9.45 -10.56
CA TRP A 28 9.34 9.51 -9.11
C TRP A 28 10.25 10.68 -8.70
N THR A 29 10.79 11.41 -9.66
CA THR A 29 11.67 12.59 -9.47
C THR A 29 11.08 13.83 -10.17
N GLY A 30 11.54 15.04 -9.85
CA GLY A 30 11.08 16.27 -10.53
C GLY A 30 9.63 16.69 -10.23
N PRO A 31 8.93 17.43 -11.09
CA PRO A 31 7.51 17.77 -10.90
C PRO A 31 6.61 16.52 -10.91
N VAL A 32 5.46 16.58 -10.22
CA VAL A 32 4.45 15.52 -10.27
C VAL A 32 3.64 15.63 -11.56
N ASP A 33 3.81 14.64 -12.44
CA ASP A 33 3.03 14.49 -13.67
C ASP A 33 1.65 13.84 -13.42
N ASP A 34 0.78 13.93 -14.43
CA ASP A 34 -0.58 13.39 -14.40
C ASP A 34 -0.61 11.86 -14.40
N GLU A 35 0.43 11.24 -14.96
CA GLU A 35 0.56 9.79 -15.09
C GLU A 35 0.76 9.15 -13.70
N LEU A 36 1.69 9.69 -12.92
CA LEU A 36 1.92 9.27 -11.55
C LEU A 36 0.70 9.53 -10.67
N VAL A 37 0.04 10.69 -10.81
CA VAL A 37 -1.20 10.98 -10.06
C VAL A 37 -2.26 9.94 -10.36
N SER A 38 -2.47 9.63 -11.65
CA SER A 38 -3.46 8.64 -12.08
C SER A 38 -3.14 7.25 -11.55
N ALA A 39 -1.87 6.83 -11.62
CA ALA A 39 -1.41 5.55 -11.11
C ALA A 39 -1.56 5.44 -9.58
N LEU A 40 -1.18 6.48 -8.83
CA LEU A 40 -1.32 6.51 -7.38
C LEU A 40 -2.79 6.58 -6.95
N CYS A 41 -3.67 7.25 -7.71
CA CYS A 41 -5.11 7.20 -7.47
C CYS A 41 -5.64 5.77 -7.62
N ALA A 42 -5.24 5.05 -8.68
CA ALA A 42 -5.64 3.66 -8.87
C ALA A 42 -5.12 2.74 -7.76
N ASP A 43 -3.84 2.89 -7.39
CA ASP A 43 -3.18 2.00 -6.45
C ASP A 43 -3.54 2.28 -4.98
N LEU A 44 -3.77 3.55 -4.61
CA LEU A 44 -3.97 3.96 -3.21
C LEU A 44 -5.44 4.23 -2.86
N LEU A 45 -6.22 4.84 -3.77
CA LEU A 45 -7.63 5.17 -3.52
C LEU A 45 -8.59 4.09 -4.02
N ALA A 46 -8.11 3.18 -4.87
CA ALA A 46 -8.89 2.10 -5.46
C ALA A 46 -8.14 0.76 -5.42
N THR A 47 -7.33 0.54 -4.38
CA THR A 47 -6.48 -0.64 -4.18
C THR A 47 -7.25 -1.94 -4.37
N ARG A 48 -8.44 -2.06 -3.79
CA ARG A 48 -9.33 -3.22 -4.00
C ARG A 48 -10.64 -2.72 -4.58
N THR A 49 -11.09 -3.36 -5.66
CA THR A 49 -12.39 -3.08 -6.29
C THR A 49 -13.27 -4.32 -6.18
N HIS A 50 -14.49 -4.15 -5.65
CA HIS A 50 -15.50 -5.20 -5.56
C HIS A 50 -16.84 -4.67 -6.07
N GLY A 51 -17.23 -5.08 -7.28
CA GLY A 51 -18.37 -4.51 -7.97
C GLY A 51 -18.19 -3.00 -8.17
N GLU A 52 -19.13 -2.20 -7.67
CA GLU A 52 -19.07 -0.73 -7.72
C GLU A 52 -18.26 -0.11 -6.56
N SER A 53 -17.92 -0.89 -5.54
CA SER A 53 -17.19 -0.40 -4.36
C SER A 53 -15.68 -0.41 -4.62
N LYS A 54 -15.03 0.69 -4.22
CA LYS A 54 -13.56 0.85 -4.23
C LYS A 54 -13.09 1.07 -2.81
N GLU A 55 -12.07 0.34 -2.42
CA GLU A 55 -11.42 0.46 -1.12
C GLU A 55 -10.00 0.96 -1.30
N ALA A 56 -9.64 1.97 -0.51
CA ALA A 56 -8.30 2.48 -0.42
C ALA A 56 -7.37 1.53 0.35
N ALA A 57 -6.06 1.70 0.21
CA ALA A 57 -5.07 0.81 0.82
C ALA A 57 -5.24 0.69 2.35
N TRP A 58 -5.51 1.80 3.04
CA TRP A 58 -5.76 1.83 4.48
C TRP A 58 -7.13 1.26 4.89
N GLU A 59 -8.13 1.30 4.02
CA GLU A 59 -9.41 0.63 4.26
C GLU A 59 -9.25 -0.89 4.18
N VAL A 60 -8.52 -1.37 3.15
CA VAL A 60 -8.15 -2.78 3.04
C VAL A 60 -7.37 -3.22 4.29
N TRP A 61 -6.33 -2.48 4.69
CA TRP A 61 -5.58 -2.79 5.92
C TRP A 61 -6.50 -2.85 7.15
N ARG A 62 -7.34 -1.83 7.39
CA ARG A 62 -8.26 -1.79 8.54
C ARG A 62 -9.22 -2.98 8.56
N SER A 63 -9.72 -3.41 7.40
CA SER A 63 -10.61 -4.57 7.31
C SER A 63 -9.93 -5.87 7.77
N HIS A 64 -8.65 -6.04 7.40
CA HIS A 64 -7.85 -7.21 7.79
C HIS A 64 -7.33 -7.10 9.23
N ARG A 65 -7.00 -5.89 9.69
CA ARG A 65 -6.44 -5.61 11.02
C ARG A 65 -7.29 -6.14 12.16
N ALA A 66 -8.62 -6.12 12.01
CA ALA A 66 -9.58 -6.65 12.98
C ALA A 66 -9.44 -8.17 13.21
N SER A 67 -8.85 -8.90 12.26
CA SER A 67 -8.61 -10.35 12.35
C SER A 67 -7.18 -10.72 12.79
N LEU A 68 -6.31 -9.72 12.99
CA LEU A 68 -4.94 -9.89 13.44
C LEU A 68 -4.86 -9.75 14.97
N PRO A 69 -3.85 -10.34 15.63
CA PRO A 69 -3.63 -10.14 17.06
C PRO A 69 -3.46 -8.66 17.43
N GLU A 70 -3.71 -8.34 18.69
CA GLU A 70 -3.49 -6.98 19.20
C GLU A 70 -2.02 -6.59 19.08
N ALA A 71 -1.11 -7.44 19.57
CA ALA A 71 0.33 -7.30 19.38
C ALA A 71 0.74 -7.81 17.99
N LEU A 72 1.20 -6.91 17.14
CA LEU A 72 1.63 -7.23 15.78
C LEU A 72 3.05 -7.83 15.77
N GLU A 73 3.26 -8.80 14.88
CA GLU A 73 4.60 -9.22 14.47
C GLU A 73 5.36 -8.02 13.87
N PRO A 74 6.70 -7.95 13.98
CA PRO A 74 7.48 -6.84 13.45
C PRO A 74 7.19 -6.53 11.97
N GLU A 75 6.97 -7.54 11.14
CA GLU A 75 6.62 -7.37 9.73
C GLU A 75 5.25 -6.69 9.55
N LEU A 76 4.26 -7.02 10.40
CA LEU A 76 2.93 -6.42 10.35
C LEU A 76 2.92 -4.99 10.92
N ALA A 77 3.72 -4.72 11.95
CA ALA A 77 3.91 -3.36 12.46
C ALA A 77 4.55 -2.45 11.39
N ALA A 78 5.53 -2.95 10.63
CA ALA A 78 6.10 -2.22 9.51
C ALA A 78 5.09 -1.97 8.38
N VAL A 79 4.19 -2.93 8.12
CA VAL A 79 3.06 -2.74 7.19
C VAL A 79 2.12 -1.65 7.67
N GLU A 80 1.77 -1.62 8.96
CA GLU A 80 0.90 -0.60 9.55
C GLU A 80 1.46 0.82 9.38
N VAL A 81 2.75 1.01 9.68
CA VAL A 81 3.45 2.28 9.48
C VAL A 81 3.45 2.69 8.00
N ALA A 82 3.78 1.76 7.10
CA ALA A 82 3.78 2.02 5.67
C ALA A 82 2.38 2.40 5.15
N VAL A 83 1.32 1.75 5.64
CA VAL A 83 -0.06 2.10 5.30
C VAL A 83 -0.40 3.53 5.74
N GLY A 84 0.06 3.98 6.91
CA GLY A 84 -0.11 5.36 7.36
C GLY A 84 0.49 6.39 6.40
N VAL A 85 1.68 6.11 5.85
CA VAL A 85 2.29 6.95 4.81
C VAL A 85 1.42 7.05 3.56
N LEU A 86 0.80 5.93 3.16
CA LEU A 86 -0.10 5.91 1.99
C LEU A 86 -1.41 6.66 2.26
N GLU A 87 -1.95 6.60 3.48
CA GLU A 87 -3.14 7.34 3.89
C GLU A 87 -2.90 8.85 3.85
N ASP A 88 -1.75 9.31 4.37
CA ASP A 88 -1.33 10.70 4.28
C ASP A 88 -1.20 11.18 2.83
N ALA A 89 -0.59 10.38 1.96
CA ALA A 89 -0.48 10.70 0.53
C ALA A 89 -1.84 10.67 -0.17
N GLY A 90 -2.73 9.78 0.24
CA GLY A 90 -4.12 9.71 -0.18
C GLY A 90 -4.90 10.99 0.09
N ALA A 91 -4.63 11.66 1.22
CA ALA A 91 -5.21 12.98 1.52
C ALA A 91 -4.74 14.06 0.53
N CYS A 92 -3.47 14.06 0.13
CA CYS A 92 -2.94 14.98 -0.90
C CYS A 92 -3.62 14.72 -2.25
N LEU A 93 -3.73 13.45 -2.67
CA LEU A 93 -4.39 13.06 -3.92
C LEU A 93 -5.84 13.56 -3.98
N ARG A 94 -6.62 13.37 -2.91
CA ARG A 94 -8.02 13.83 -2.85
C ARG A 94 -8.16 15.35 -2.92
N ARG A 95 -7.19 16.10 -2.42
CA ARG A 95 -7.18 17.57 -2.46
C ARG A 95 -6.60 18.12 -3.77
N GLY A 96 -6.01 17.27 -4.61
CA GLY A 96 -5.26 17.71 -5.79
C GLY A 96 -3.96 18.44 -5.46
N ASP A 97 -3.43 18.25 -4.24
CA ASP A 97 -2.23 18.93 -3.75
C ASP A 97 -0.96 18.25 -4.28
N ARG A 98 -0.54 18.67 -5.47
CA ARG A 98 0.62 18.11 -6.16
C ARG A 98 1.93 18.44 -5.47
N GLU A 99 2.04 19.59 -4.82
CA GLU A 99 3.25 20.00 -4.13
C GLU A 99 3.49 19.13 -2.90
N ALA A 100 2.44 18.94 -2.07
CA ALA A 100 2.52 18.03 -0.94
C ALA A 100 2.73 16.58 -1.37
N LEU A 101 2.12 16.15 -2.49
CA LEU A 101 2.36 14.83 -3.05
C LEU A 101 3.82 14.67 -3.53
N ALA A 102 4.38 15.70 -4.19
CA ALA A 102 5.76 15.69 -4.68
C ALA A 102 6.74 15.46 -3.52
N ALA A 103 6.52 16.12 -2.39
CA ALA A 103 7.32 15.97 -1.16
C ALA A 103 7.22 14.57 -0.52
N LYS A 104 6.14 13.83 -0.79
CA LYS A 104 5.88 12.50 -0.22
C LYS A 104 6.24 11.33 -1.14
N ARG A 105 6.51 11.55 -2.43
CA ARG A 105 6.69 10.47 -3.44
C ARG A 105 7.70 9.39 -3.06
N SER A 106 8.86 9.78 -2.55
CA SER A 106 9.89 8.82 -2.13
C SER A 106 9.37 7.92 -1.00
N ALA A 107 8.71 8.51 -0.01
CA ALA A 107 8.09 7.79 1.10
C ALA A 107 6.95 6.88 0.62
N VAL A 108 6.13 7.33 -0.34
CA VAL A 108 5.07 6.49 -0.96
C VAL A 108 5.69 5.27 -1.64
N ARG A 109 6.71 5.47 -2.47
CA ARG A 109 7.39 4.39 -3.19
C ARG A 109 8.00 3.38 -2.21
N GLU A 110 8.66 3.87 -1.16
CA GLU A 110 9.25 3.05 -0.12
C GLU A 110 8.18 2.28 0.69
N ALA A 111 7.07 2.93 1.04
CA ALA A 111 5.96 2.29 1.73
C ALA A 111 5.35 1.15 0.91
N GLN A 112 5.11 1.37 -0.38
CA GLN A 112 4.63 0.34 -1.32
C GLN A 112 5.58 -0.87 -1.38
N MET A 113 6.89 -0.62 -1.48
CA MET A 113 7.91 -1.68 -1.48
C MET A 113 7.95 -2.43 -0.14
N THR A 114 7.85 -1.69 0.97
CA THR A 114 7.84 -2.25 2.33
C THR A 114 6.66 -3.18 2.52
N ILE A 115 5.44 -2.76 2.20
CA ILE A 115 4.24 -3.59 2.33
C ILE A 115 4.41 -4.91 1.57
N ARG A 116 4.85 -4.83 0.31
CA ARG A 116 5.07 -6.02 -0.53
C ARG A 116 6.14 -6.94 0.03
N ALA A 117 7.26 -6.38 0.49
CA ALA A 117 8.38 -7.15 1.01
C ALA A 117 8.05 -7.84 2.32
N GLN A 118 7.45 -7.11 3.28
CA GLN A 118 7.12 -7.61 4.61
C GLN A 118 6.04 -8.69 4.56
N LEU A 119 4.95 -8.49 3.81
CA LEU A 119 3.89 -9.50 3.66
C LEU A 119 4.41 -10.78 2.99
N ARG A 120 5.27 -10.65 1.98
CA ARG A 120 5.91 -11.80 1.33
C ARG A 120 6.88 -12.52 2.26
N GLY A 121 7.68 -11.78 3.03
CA GLY A 121 8.64 -12.31 3.99
C GLY A 121 7.94 -13.10 5.10
N LEU A 122 6.95 -12.47 5.75
CA LEU A 122 6.15 -13.08 6.81
C LEU A 122 5.43 -14.32 6.32
N HIS A 123 4.76 -14.26 5.15
CA HIS A 123 4.08 -15.43 4.59
C HIS A 123 5.04 -16.61 4.35
N ARG A 124 6.25 -16.35 3.83
CA ARG A 124 7.26 -17.41 3.63
C ARG A 124 7.78 -17.97 4.96
N ARG A 125 7.93 -17.12 5.98
CA ARG A 125 8.34 -17.54 7.32
C ARG A 125 7.30 -18.47 7.95
N LEU A 126 6.03 -18.04 7.98
CA LEU A 126 4.91 -18.82 8.51
C LEU A 126 4.69 -20.15 7.78
N LEU A 127 4.98 -20.22 6.48
CA LEU A 127 4.94 -21.48 5.72
C LEU A 127 6.01 -22.50 6.16
N ARG A 128 7.17 -22.05 6.65
CA ARG A 128 8.26 -22.93 7.11
C ARG A 128 8.09 -23.37 8.57
N GLU A 129 7.33 -22.61 9.34
CA GLU A 129 7.03 -22.89 10.76
C GLU A 129 5.82 -23.82 10.92
N ARG A 130 5.15 -24.18 9.82
CA ARG A 130 4.02 -25.12 9.77
C ARG A 130 4.51 -26.56 9.69
#